data_AF-D4LBX0-F1
#
_entry.id   AF-D4LBX0-F1
#
_cell.length_a   1.000
_cell.length_b   1.000
_cell.length_c   1.000
_cell.angle_alpha   90.00
_cell.angle_beta   90.00
_cell.angle_gamma   90.00
#
_symmetry.space_group_name_H-M   'P 1'
#
loop_
_entity.id
_entity.type
_entity.pdbx_description
1 polymer ?
#
loop_
_entity_poly.entity_id
_entity_poly.type
_entity_poly.pdbx_seq_one_letter_code
_entity_poly.pdbx_strand_id
1 'polypeptide(L)'
;MKQNTTVDTKDLVTTIAYLIGVRKNVLEQCFMESSQDLLQSLYASQSATIIRYLCKLRTTLFCTFKKTDDEMRYNLKNLTSLEWYDHKNIAALESWGIPIIKANYRSEKYMLDLNDLINKYIDAVAVLFPDWCEWTYIRELFVVPHYHNPIALKREFEKYMANKNFYPFQQYIYWTPYDCGSMLLSDRKFLQIIYGLHHDTFDDPSKYKDANAETKNSIYDFLRCSMRTVIAVDCENSDVYKLYATLKNLNQDELSKIEKFIYMTIIIQLWAGGG
;
A
#
# COMPACT_ATOMS: atom_id res chain seq x y z
N MET A 1 23.70 26.27 -6.99
CA MET A 1 22.49 25.47 -7.31
C MET A 1 22.21 24.55 -6.14
N LYS A 2 21.17 24.82 -5.34
CA LYS A 2 20.64 23.83 -4.40
C LYS A 2 19.89 22.79 -5.24
N GLN A 3 20.29 21.53 -5.16
CA GLN A 3 19.52 20.43 -5.75
C GLN A 3 18.22 20.30 -4.94
N ASN A 4 17.08 20.61 -5.57
CA ASN A 4 15.75 20.37 -5.00
C ASN A 4 15.61 18.88 -4.70
N THR A 5 15.55 18.53 -3.41
CA THR A 5 15.53 17.13 -2.98
C THR A 5 14.09 16.72 -2.74
N THR A 6 13.36 16.37 -3.81
CA THR A 6 12.02 15.77 -3.70
C THR A 6 12.12 14.42 -3.00
N VAL A 7 11.28 14.18 -1.98
CA VAL A 7 11.23 12.91 -1.26
C VAL A 7 10.17 12.01 -1.89
N ASP A 8 10.46 10.72 -2.06
CA ASP A 8 9.48 9.77 -2.55
C ASP A 8 8.37 9.55 -1.50
N THR A 9 7.11 9.47 -1.95
CA THR A 9 5.96 9.12 -1.11
C THR A 9 6.04 7.67 -0.62
N LYS A 10 5.21 7.35 0.37
CA LYS A 10 5.12 6.01 0.98
C LYS A 10 3.69 5.47 1.08
N ASP A 11 2.75 6.00 0.32
CA ASP A 11 1.33 5.68 0.48
C ASP A 11 1.02 4.28 -0.08
N LEU A 12 1.57 3.94 -1.24
CA LEU A 12 1.42 2.59 -1.81
C LEU A 12 2.11 1.55 -0.92
N VAL A 13 3.35 1.80 -0.52
CA VAL A 13 4.09 0.85 0.31
C VAL A 13 3.50 0.67 1.70
N THR A 14 2.89 1.72 2.27
CA THR A 14 2.13 1.63 3.54
C THR A 14 0.91 0.73 3.38
N THR A 15 0.14 0.94 2.30
CA THR A 15 -1.04 0.12 1.98
C THR A 15 -0.67 -1.34 1.77
N ILE A 16 0.38 -1.62 0.98
CA ILE A 16 0.87 -2.98 0.75
C ILE A 16 1.36 -3.62 2.05
N ALA A 17 2.19 -2.93 2.84
CA ALA A 17 2.68 -3.44 4.11
C ALA A 17 1.52 -3.78 5.06
N TYR A 18 0.46 -2.97 5.06
CA TYR A 18 -0.74 -3.27 5.82
C TYR A 18 -1.42 -4.55 5.33
N LEU A 19 -1.71 -4.65 4.04
CA LEU A 19 -2.46 -5.76 3.45
C LEU A 19 -1.71 -7.10 3.52
N ILE A 20 -0.39 -7.12 3.40
CA ILE A 20 0.39 -8.37 3.46
C ILE A 20 0.54 -8.90 4.90
N GLY A 21 0.11 -8.15 5.92
CA GLY A 21 0.08 -8.64 7.30
C GLY A 21 1.24 -8.20 8.20
N VAL A 22 2.01 -7.17 7.83
CA VAL A 22 3.13 -6.67 8.65
C VAL A 22 2.66 -6.33 10.07
N ARG A 23 3.42 -6.71 11.10
CA ARG A 23 3.04 -6.51 12.51
C ARG A 23 2.74 -5.03 12.80
N LYS A 24 1.73 -4.77 13.64
CA LYS A 24 1.23 -3.42 13.94
C LYS A 24 2.35 -2.48 14.41
N ASN A 25 3.12 -2.88 15.41
CA ASN A 25 4.23 -2.10 15.93
C ASN A 25 5.29 -1.76 14.85
N VAL A 26 5.55 -2.67 13.92
CA VAL A 26 6.49 -2.45 12.81
C VAL A 26 5.90 -1.47 11.78
N LEU A 27 4.60 -1.58 11.46
CA LEU A 27 3.93 -0.61 10.60
C LEU A 27 3.99 0.80 11.19
N GLU A 28 3.65 0.92 12.46
CA GLU A 28 3.66 2.21 13.16
C GLU A 28 5.08 2.79 13.21
N GLN A 29 6.08 1.96 13.50
CA GLN A 29 7.49 2.40 13.48
C GLN A 29 7.97 2.85 12.09
N CYS A 30 7.56 2.17 11.01
CA CYS A 30 8.09 2.41 9.67
C CYS A 30 7.34 3.50 8.89
N PHE A 31 6.04 3.71 9.18
CA PHE A 31 5.15 4.50 8.32
C PHE A 31 4.29 5.53 9.06
N MET A 32 4.24 5.52 10.40
CA MET A 32 3.34 6.46 11.12
C MET A 32 3.73 7.92 10.90
N GLU A 33 5.03 8.24 10.85
CA GLU A 33 5.49 9.61 10.62
C GLU A 33 5.07 10.16 9.24
N SER A 34 5.11 9.32 8.20
CA SER A 34 4.80 9.75 6.83
C SER A 34 3.33 9.58 6.44
N SER A 35 2.62 8.63 7.04
CA SER A 35 1.34 8.12 6.53
C SER A 35 0.34 7.80 7.64
N GLN A 36 0.30 8.60 8.72
CA GLN A 36 -0.58 8.37 9.88
C GLN A 36 -2.06 8.25 9.49
N ASP A 37 -2.59 9.22 8.74
CA ASP A 37 -4.03 9.26 8.38
C ASP A 37 -4.42 8.07 7.50
N LEU A 38 -3.55 7.71 6.55
CA LEU A 38 -3.71 6.52 5.73
C LEU A 38 -3.72 5.25 6.59
N LEU A 39 -2.80 5.14 7.54
CA LEU A 39 -2.74 3.96 8.40
C LEU A 39 -4.00 3.83 9.28
N GLN A 40 -4.54 4.95 9.77
CA GLN A 40 -5.81 4.95 10.51
C GLN A 40 -7.00 4.56 9.62
N SER A 41 -7.06 5.05 8.38
CA SER A 41 -8.13 4.67 7.44
C SER A 41 -8.07 3.18 7.09
N LEU A 42 -6.86 2.62 6.94
CA LEU A 42 -6.65 1.18 6.72
C LEU A 42 -7.09 0.34 7.92
N TYR A 43 -6.83 0.80 9.16
CA TYR A 43 -7.33 0.13 10.37
C TYR A 43 -8.86 0.19 10.48
N ALA A 44 -9.50 1.24 9.99
CA ALA A 44 -10.95 1.38 9.97
C ALA A 44 -11.62 0.57 8.84
N SER A 45 -10.89 0.24 7.78
CA SER A 45 -11.41 -0.49 6.63
C SER A 45 -11.54 -2.00 6.93
N GLN A 46 -12.78 -2.49 6.98
CA GLN A 46 -13.04 -3.92 7.14
C GLN A 46 -12.48 -4.74 5.96
N SER A 47 -12.67 -4.31 4.72
CA SER A 47 -12.16 -5.01 3.53
C SER A 47 -10.63 -5.15 3.55
N ALA A 48 -9.92 -4.06 3.91
CA ALA A 48 -8.47 -4.10 4.07
C ALA A 48 -8.04 -5.05 5.19
N THR A 49 -8.78 -5.04 6.30
CA THR A 49 -8.49 -5.86 7.48
C THR A 49 -8.73 -7.35 7.21
N ILE A 50 -9.76 -7.70 6.43
CA ILE A 50 -10.01 -9.08 5.97
C ILE A 50 -8.79 -9.61 5.20
N ILE A 51 -8.31 -8.88 4.18
CA ILE A 51 -7.14 -9.30 3.39
C ILE A 51 -5.90 -9.42 4.26
N ARG A 52 -5.67 -8.44 5.15
CA ARG A 52 -4.59 -8.47 6.12
C ARG A 52 -4.61 -9.71 6.99
N TYR A 53 -5.75 -10.08 7.54
CA TYR A 53 -5.86 -11.24 8.43
C TYR A 53 -5.70 -12.56 7.67
N LEU A 54 -6.26 -12.68 6.47
CA LEU A 54 -6.05 -13.84 5.61
C LEU A 54 -4.58 -14.00 5.19
N CYS A 55 -3.89 -12.92 4.83
CA CYS A 55 -2.46 -12.95 4.51
C CYS A 55 -1.59 -13.33 5.71
N LYS A 56 -1.91 -12.83 6.91
CA LYS A 56 -1.26 -13.27 8.16
C LYS A 56 -1.44 -14.77 8.38
N LEU A 57 -2.67 -15.28 8.26
CA LEU A 57 -2.96 -16.71 8.42
C LEU A 57 -2.19 -17.56 7.41
N ARG A 58 -2.18 -17.15 6.13
CA ARG A 58 -1.44 -17.84 5.06
C ARG A 58 0.06 -17.86 5.34
N THR A 59 0.64 -16.72 5.70
CA THR A 59 2.07 -16.62 6.02
C THR A 59 2.44 -17.47 7.23
N THR A 60 1.63 -17.43 8.30
CA THR A 60 1.82 -18.28 9.49
C THR A 60 1.74 -19.76 9.12
N LEU A 61 0.74 -20.15 8.32
CA LEU A 61 0.58 -21.54 7.88
C LEU A 61 1.75 -21.99 7.02
N PHE A 62 2.27 -21.16 6.11
CA PHE A 62 3.52 -21.48 5.40
C PHE A 62 4.67 -21.73 6.39
N CYS A 63 4.92 -20.79 7.30
CA CYS A 63 6.03 -20.92 8.26
C CYS A 63 5.90 -22.12 9.21
N THR A 64 4.68 -22.58 9.48
CA THR A 64 4.39 -23.60 10.50
C THR A 64 3.68 -24.82 9.94
N PHE A 65 3.74 -25.05 8.62
CA PHE A 65 2.87 -26.01 7.92
C PHE A 65 2.91 -27.41 8.55
N LYS A 66 4.11 -27.98 8.67
CA LYS A 66 4.34 -29.31 9.26
C LYS A 66 3.96 -29.35 10.73
N LYS A 67 4.40 -28.36 11.52
CA LYS A 67 4.08 -28.26 12.96
C LYS A 67 2.56 -28.20 13.19
N THR A 68 1.85 -27.41 12.40
CA THR A 68 0.38 -27.30 12.40
C THR A 68 -0.27 -28.63 12.03
N ASP A 69 0.22 -29.27 10.96
CA ASP A 69 -0.38 -30.52 10.46
C ASP A 69 -0.19 -31.69 11.44
N ASP A 70 0.96 -31.75 12.11
CA ASP A 70 1.27 -32.75 13.13
C ASP A 70 0.37 -32.58 14.37
N GLU A 71 0.20 -31.35 14.87
CA GLU A 71 -0.72 -31.10 15.99
C GLU A 71 -2.18 -31.43 15.66
N MET A 72 -2.62 -31.14 14.44
CA MET A 72 -3.96 -31.52 13.97
C MET A 72 -4.10 -33.04 13.87
N ARG A 73 -3.06 -33.75 13.43
CA ARG A 73 -3.06 -35.20 13.24
C ARG A 73 -3.06 -35.97 14.54
N TYR A 74 -2.15 -35.62 15.43
CA TYR A 74 -1.79 -36.45 16.58
C TYR A 74 -2.40 -35.95 17.88
N ASN A 75 -2.70 -34.65 17.97
CA ASN A 75 -3.22 -34.01 19.18
C ASN A 75 -4.65 -33.48 19.04
N LEU A 76 -5.30 -33.74 17.89
CA LEU A 76 -6.67 -33.30 17.58
C LEU A 76 -6.89 -31.79 17.78
N LYS A 77 -5.82 -31.00 17.62
CA LYS A 77 -5.86 -29.54 17.73
C LYS A 77 -6.45 -28.90 16.49
N ASN A 78 -6.96 -27.68 16.64
CA ASN A 78 -7.41 -26.81 15.54
C ASN A 78 -6.70 -25.44 15.62
N LEU A 79 -6.92 -24.56 14.63
CA LEU A 79 -6.23 -23.26 14.58
C LEU A 79 -6.47 -22.38 15.82
N THR A 80 -7.65 -22.46 16.48
CA THR A 80 -7.93 -21.72 17.73
C THR A 80 -7.18 -22.24 18.96
N SER A 81 -6.67 -23.47 18.92
CA SER A 81 -5.90 -24.07 20.03
C SER A 81 -4.38 -23.94 19.87
N LEU A 82 -3.92 -23.46 18.71
CA LEU A 82 -2.50 -23.38 18.37
C LEU A 82 -1.95 -21.98 18.66
N GLU A 83 -0.92 -21.90 19.50
CA GLU A 83 -0.36 -20.65 20.07
C GLU A 83 0.24 -19.68 19.02
N TRP A 84 0.69 -20.20 17.87
CA TRP A 84 1.31 -19.38 16.83
C TRP A 84 0.30 -18.72 15.89
N TYR A 85 -1.00 -19.01 16.05
CA TYR A 85 -2.06 -18.31 15.34
C TYR A 85 -2.64 -17.19 16.19
N ASP A 86 -2.99 -16.09 15.53
CA ASP A 86 -3.59 -14.93 16.17
C ASP A 86 -5.10 -15.16 16.30
N HIS A 87 -5.53 -15.63 17.48
CA HIS A 87 -6.92 -16.02 17.73
C HIS A 87 -7.89 -14.84 17.60
N LYS A 88 -7.43 -13.60 17.84
CA LYS A 88 -8.27 -12.41 17.66
C LYS A 88 -8.59 -12.16 16.19
N ASN A 89 -7.62 -12.35 15.30
CA ASN A 89 -7.86 -12.21 13.86
C ASN A 89 -8.83 -13.28 13.35
N ILE A 90 -8.68 -14.53 13.83
CA ILE A 90 -9.59 -15.61 13.45
C ILE A 90 -11.01 -15.29 13.93
N ALA A 91 -11.18 -14.91 15.20
CA ALA A 91 -12.48 -14.54 15.75
C ALA A 91 -13.15 -13.37 15.01
N ALA A 92 -12.37 -12.38 14.56
CA ALA A 92 -12.86 -11.27 13.76
C ALA A 92 -13.33 -11.71 12.36
N LEU A 93 -12.57 -12.59 11.68
CA LEU A 93 -13.00 -13.15 10.39
C LEU A 93 -14.31 -13.93 10.52
N GLU A 94 -14.41 -14.78 11.54
CA GLU A 94 -15.62 -15.54 11.84
C GLU A 94 -16.83 -14.63 12.12
N SER A 95 -16.65 -13.57 12.91
CA SER A 95 -17.74 -12.63 13.23
C SER A 95 -18.21 -11.81 12.02
N TRP A 96 -17.35 -11.65 11.00
CA TRP A 96 -17.70 -11.08 9.70
C TRP A 96 -18.28 -12.10 8.71
N GLY A 97 -18.57 -13.32 9.14
CA GLY A 97 -19.15 -14.37 8.31
C GLY A 97 -18.15 -15.00 7.34
N ILE A 98 -16.85 -14.93 7.63
CA ILE A 98 -15.79 -15.59 6.88
C ILE A 98 -15.34 -16.82 7.69
N PRO A 99 -15.86 -18.02 7.38
CA PRO A 99 -15.57 -19.21 8.15
C PRO A 99 -14.12 -19.66 7.93
N ILE A 100 -13.35 -19.70 9.01
CA ILE A 100 -11.98 -20.17 9.06
C ILE A 100 -11.92 -21.53 9.73
N ILE A 101 -12.55 -21.72 10.89
CA ILE A 101 -12.41 -22.93 11.71
C ILE A 101 -13.25 -24.07 11.15
N LYS A 102 -12.60 -25.18 10.82
CA LYS A 102 -13.23 -26.40 10.32
C LYS A 102 -12.85 -27.60 11.18
N ALA A 103 -13.84 -28.47 11.43
CA ALA A 103 -13.64 -29.72 12.17
C ALA A 103 -12.86 -30.74 11.32
N ASN A 104 -11.97 -31.51 11.95
CA ASN A 104 -11.20 -32.58 11.30
C ASN A 104 -10.48 -32.13 10.01
N TYR A 105 -9.91 -30.92 10.05
CA TYR A 105 -9.30 -30.26 8.90
C TYR A 105 -7.77 -30.30 8.96
N ARG A 106 -7.10 -30.23 7.80
CA ARG A 106 -5.65 -30.42 7.65
C ARG A 106 -4.99 -29.21 7.03
N SER A 107 -3.68 -29.05 7.25
CA SER A 107 -2.92 -27.88 6.76
C SER A 107 -3.03 -27.67 5.25
N GLU A 108 -2.99 -28.74 4.46
CA GLU A 108 -3.16 -28.66 3.00
C GLU A 108 -4.50 -28.01 2.62
N LYS A 109 -5.59 -28.48 3.22
CA LYS A 109 -6.92 -27.95 2.93
C LYS A 109 -7.08 -26.50 3.44
N TYR A 110 -6.50 -26.17 4.60
CA TYR A 110 -6.46 -24.79 5.07
C TYR A 110 -5.72 -23.88 4.09
N MET A 111 -4.62 -24.35 3.50
CA MET A 111 -3.88 -23.56 2.52
C MET A 111 -4.71 -23.30 1.27
N LEU A 112 -5.48 -24.30 0.79
CA LEU A 112 -6.41 -24.12 -0.32
C LEU A 112 -7.48 -23.07 0.01
N ASP A 113 -8.19 -23.25 1.12
CA ASP A 113 -9.24 -22.31 1.54
C ASP A 113 -8.74 -20.88 1.72
N LEU A 114 -7.53 -20.70 2.29
CA LEU A 114 -6.96 -19.38 2.47
C LEU A 114 -6.67 -18.70 1.13
N ASN A 115 -6.21 -19.45 0.13
CA ASN A 115 -6.01 -18.89 -1.21
C ASN A 115 -7.35 -18.59 -1.91
N ASP A 116 -8.36 -19.44 -1.73
CA ASP A 116 -9.73 -19.17 -2.22
C ASP A 116 -10.30 -17.90 -1.61
N LEU A 117 -10.18 -17.74 -0.29
CA LEU A 117 -10.66 -16.58 0.44
C LEU A 117 -9.92 -15.30 0.02
N ILE A 118 -8.59 -15.35 -0.08
CA ILE A 118 -7.82 -14.18 -0.57
C ILE A 118 -8.28 -13.80 -1.97
N ASN A 119 -8.37 -14.76 -2.90
CA ASN A 119 -8.81 -14.50 -4.27
C ASN A 119 -10.25 -13.97 -4.33
N LYS A 120 -11.14 -14.41 -3.43
CA LYS A 120 -12.53 -13.95 -3.33
C LYS A 120 -12.65 -12.50 -2.85
N TYR A 121 -11.82 -12.08 -1.89
CA TYR A 121 -11.96 -10.78 -1.24
C TYR A 121 -10.99 -9.71 -1.77
N ILE A 122 -9.96 -10.06 -2.54
CA ILE A 122 -8.88 -9.13 -2.90
C ILE A 122 -9.37 -7.94 -3.73
N ASP A 123 -10.34 -8.14 -4.62
CA ASP A 123 -10.84 -7.06 -5.48
C ASP A 123 -11.59 -5.97 -4.69
N ALA A 124 -12.05 -6.26 -3.46
CA ALA A 124 -12.66 -5.28 -2.57
C ALA A 124 -11.68 -4.22 -2.04
N VAL A 125 -10.36 -4.45 -2.18
CA VAL A 125 -9.33 -3.48 -1.78
C VAL A 125 -8.71 -2.72 -2.95
N ALA A 126 -9.17 -2.95 -4.19
CA ALA A 126 -8.69 -2.21 -5.37
C ALA A 126 -8.84 -0.69 -5.20
N VAL A 127 -9.94 -0.26 -4.57
CA VAL A 127 -10.25 1.16 -4.27
C VAL A 127 -9.24 1.85 -3.34
N LEU A 128 -8.38 1.08 -2.66
CA LEU A 128 -7.30 1.66 -1.84
C LEU A 128 -6.11 2.14 -2.69
N PHE A 129 -6.07 1.76 -3.97
CA PHE A 129 -5.01 2.12 -4.89
C PHE A 129 -5.51 3.19 -5.86
N PRO A 130 -4.67 4.17 -6.21
CA PRO A 130 -5.04 5.18 -7.19
C PRO A 130 -5.25 4.58 -8.60
N ASP A 131 -6.16 5.16 -9.37
CA ASP A 131 -6.53 4.70 -10.73
C ASP A 131 -5.35 4.63 -11.73
N TRP A 132 -4.28 5.39 -11.47
CA TRP A 132 -3.08 5.38 -12.31
C TRP A 132 -2.16 4.19 -12.05
N CYS A 133 -2.41 3.42 -10.99
CA CYS A 133 -1.65 2.22 -10.66
C CYS A 133 -2.35 0.99 -11.24
N GLU A 134 -1.61 0.14 -11.96
CA GLU A 134 -2.19 -1.08 -12.55
C GLU A 134 -2.57 -2.08 -11.44
N TRP A 135 -3.87 -2.14 -11.15
CA TRP A 135 -4.42 -3.01 -10.10
C TRP A 135 -4.05 -4.47 -10.32
N THR A 136 -4.02 -4.94 -11.57
CA THR A 136 -3.69 -6.33 -11.90
C THR A 136 -2.31 -6.71 -11.36
N TYR A 137 -1.32 -5.83 -11.48
CA TYR A 137 0.06 -6.07 -11.02
C TYR A 137 0.12 -6.20 -9.50
N ILE A 138 -0.68 -5.39 -8.79
CA ILE A 138 -0.77 -5.47 -7.33
C ILE A 138 -1.52 -6.72 -6.90
N ARG A 139 -2.66 -7.02 -7.54
CA ARG A 139 -3.52 -8.18 -7.24
C ARG A 139 -2.74 -9.48 -7.32
N GLU A 140 -1.88 -9.62 -8.33
CA GLU A 140 -1.04 -10.81 -8.52
C GLU A 140 -0.08 -11.08 -7.36
N LEU A 141 0.35 -10.06 -6.61
CA LEU A 141 1.14 -10.25 -5.39
C LEU A 141 0.40 -11.05 -4.31
N PHE A 142 -0.93 -11.09 -4.36
CA PHE A 142 -1.76 -11.78 -3.38
C PHE A 142 -2.28 -13.12 -3.87
N VAL A 143 -2.45 -13.30 -5.18
CA VAL A 143 -3.11 -14.47 -5.77
C VAL A 143 -2.09 -15.42 -6.38
N VAL A 144 -1.97 -16.62 -5.81
CA VAL A 144 -1.13 -17.67 -6.36
C VAL A 144 -1.80 -18.26 -7.60
N PRO A 145 -1.17 -18.35 -8.77
CA PRO A 145 -1.76 -19.02 -9.91
C PRO A 145 -1.80 -20.53 -9.66
N HIS A 146 -2.89 -21.19 -10.10
CA HIS A 146 -3.06 -22.64 -10.03
C HIS A 146 -2.82 -23.26 -8.63
N TYR A 147 -3.16 -22.58 -7.53
CA TYR A 147 -2.97 -23.12 -6.16
C TYR A 147 -3.71 -24.44 -5.89
N HIS A 148 -4.73 -24.78 -6.69
CA HIS A 148 -5.39 -26.08 -6.68
C HIS A 148 -4.48 -27.25 -7.11
N ASN A 149 -3.37 -26.95 -7.79
CA ASN A 149 -2.35 -27.94 -8.14
C ASN A 149 -1.36 -28.08 -6.97
N PRO A 150 -1.33 -29.25 -6.28
CA PRO A 150 -0.46 -29.45 -5.12
C PRO A 150 1.04 -29.28 -5.44
N ILE A 151 1.45 -29.59 -6.67
CA ILE A 151 2.84 -29.42 -7.12
C ILE A 151 3.19 -27.94 -7.22
N ALA A 152 2.29 -27.12 -7.76
CA ALA A 152 2.51 -25.67 -7.87
C ALA A 152 2.62 -25.03 -6.49
N LEU A 153 1.71 -25.38 -5.58
CA LEU A 153 1.71 -24.86 -4.22
C LEU A 153 2.93 -25.30 -3.41
N LYS A 154 3.40 -26.55 -3.61
CA LYS A 154 4.64 -27.04 -3.00
C LYS A 154 5.87 -26.29 -3.51
N ARG A 155 5.97 -26.01 -4.82
CA ARG A 155 7.05 -25.20 -5.39
C ARG A 155 7.04 -23.79 -4.81
N GLU A 156 5.86 -23.21 -4.64
CA GLU A 156 5.73 -21.90 -3.98
C GLU A 156 6.20 -21.92 -2.54
N PHE A 157 5.82 -22.96 -1.78
CA PHE A 157 6.31 -23.14 -0.42
C PHE A 157 7.84 -23.21 -0.37
N GLU A 158 8.45 -24.05 -1.20
CA GLU A 158 9.91 -24.21 -1.28
C GLU A 158 10.59 -22.89 -1.66
N LYS A 159 10.03 -22.15 -2.62
CA LYS A 159 10.52 -20.83 -3.02
C LYS A 159 10.49 -19.84 -1.87
N TYR A 160 9.37 -19.75 -1.14
CA TYR A 160 9.24 -18.85 0.01
C TYR A 160 10.23 -19.21 1.13
N MET A 161 10.31 -20.49 1.50
CA MET A 161 11.17 -20.94 2.59
C MET A 161 12.65 -20.71 2.29
N ALA A 162 13.09 -20.90 1.04
CA ALA A 162 14.48 -20.68 0.63
C ALA A 162 14.86 -19.19 0.56
N ASN A 163 13.89 -18.30 0.33
CA ASN A 163 14.14 -16.90 -0.02
C ASN A 163 13.54 -15.90 0.98
N LYS A 164 13.21 -16.34 2.20
CA LYS A 164 12.43 -15.57 3.18
C LYS A 164 12.95 -14.15 3.44
N ASN A 165 14.26 -13.93 3.36
CA ASN A 165 14.90 -12.63 3.57
C ASN A 165 14.63 -11.60 2.47
N PHE A 166 14.27 -12.04 1.27
CA PHE A 166 13.92 -11.14 0.17
C PHE A 166 12.46 -10.67 0.26
N TYR A 167 11.62 -11.38 1.01
CA TYR A 167 10.21 -11.01 1.16
C TYR A 167 10.05 -9.81 2.11
N PRO A 168 9.22 -8.82 1.77
CA PRO A 168 9.04 -7.63 2.60
C PRO A 168 8.53 -8.02 3.99
N PHE A 169 9.30 -7.67 5.02
CA PHE A 169 9.01 -8.03 6.42
C PHE A 169 8.76 -9.54 6.63
N GLN A 170 9.34 -10.37 5.77
CA GLN A 170 9.16 -11.82 5.73
C GLN A 170 7.71 -12.28 5.53
N GLN A 171 6.81 -11.40 5.07
CA GLN A 171 5.41 -11.76 4.76
C GLN A 171 5.33 -12.41 3.38
N TYR A 172 4.51 -13.44 3.23
CA TYR A 172 4.36 -14.12 1.94
C TYR A 172 3.56 -13.27 0.95
N ILE A 173 4.15 -13.06 -0.23
CA ILE A 173 3.51 -12.51 -1.43
C ILE A 173 3.90 -13.40 -2.62
N TYR A 174 3.06 -13.48 -3.65
CA TYR A 174 3.41 -14.18 -4.86
C TYR A 174 4.27 -13.27 -5.75
N TRP A 175 5.58 -13.55 -5.82
CA TRP A 175 6.52 -12.82 -6.67
C TRP A 175 7.78 -13.65 -6.94
N THR A 176 8.66 -13.17 -7.81
CA THR A 176 9.97 -13.77 -8.07
C THR A 176 11.03 -13.06 -7.22
N PRO A 177 11.55 -13.67 -6.14
CA PRO A 177 12.47 -12.98 -5.24
C PRO A 177 13.83 -12.76 -5.88
N TYR A 178 14.38 -11.58 -5.69
CA TYR A 178 15.76 -11.22 -5.99
C TYR A 178 16.25 -10.16 -5.01
N ASP A 179 17.57 -9.93 -4.96
CA ASP A 179 18.12 -8.90 -4.09
C ASP A 179 17.82 -7.50 -4.64
N CYS A 180 16.77 -6.90 -4.09
CA CYS A 180 16.40 -5.51 -4.32
C CYS A 180 16.51 -4.68 -3.05
N GLY A 181 17.15 -5.17 -1.98
CA GLY A 181 17.01 -4.60 -0.63
C GLY A 181 15.55 -4.58 -0.16
N SER A 182 15.10 -3.51 0.49
CA SER A 182 13.68 -3.38 0.88
C SER A 182 12.82 -2.98 -0.32
N MET A 183 11.94 -3.89 -0.78
CA MET A 183 10.92 -3.60 -1.80
C MET A 183 10.00 -2.45 -1.38
N LEU A 184 9.60 -2.42 -0.10
CA LEU A 184 8.66 -1.44 0.46
C LEU A 184 9.37 -0.21 1.04
N LEU A 185 10.47 0.23 0.40
CA LEU A 185 11.23 1.40 0.85
C LEU A 185 10.53 2.72 0.52
N SER A 186 10.02 2.83 -0.71
CA SER A 186 9.29 3.99 -1.22
C SER A 186 8.39 3.59 -2.39
N ASP A 187 7.41 4.43 -2.70
CA ASP A 187 6.45 4.17 -3.79
C ASP A 187 7.17 4.05 -5.15
N ARG A 188 8.17 4.91 -5.41
CA ARG A 188 9.02 4.81 -6.61
C ARG A 188 9.59 3.41 -6.78
N LYS A 189 10.24 2.90 -5.74
CA LYS A 189 10.95 1.62 -5.79
C LYS A 189 9.98 0.46 -5.95
N PHE A 190 8.87 0.51 -5.21
CA PHE A 190 7.82 -0.48 -5.33
C PHE A 190 7.24 -0.53 -6.76
N LEU A 191 6.90 0.62 -7.33
CA LEU A 191 6.40 0.73 -8.70
C LEU A 191 7.41 0.20 -9.72
N GLN A 192 8.68 0.58 -9.63
CA GLN A 192 9.74 0.06 -10.51
C GLN A 192 9.86 -1.47 -10.44
N ILE A 193 9.72 -2.07 -9.25
CA ILE A 193 9.80 -3.52 -9.09
C ILE A 193 8.58 -4.19 -9.70
N ILE A 194 7.36 -3.78 -9.33
CA ILE A 194 6.16 -4.47 -9.81
C ILE A 194 5.99 -4.31 -11.32
N TYR A 195 6.20 -3.12 -11.89
CA TYR A 195 6.13 -2.93 -13.35
C TYR A 195 7.22 -3.75 -14.06
N GLY A 196 8.43 -3.78 -13.50
CA GLY A 196 9.53 -4.59 -14.04
C GLY A 196 9.24 -6.10 -14.06
N LEU A 197 8.52 -6.62 -13.07
CA LEU A 197 8.06 -8.03 -13.06
C LEU A 197 7.10 -8.34 -14.21
N HIS A 198 6.41 -7.32 -14.74
CA HIS A 198 5.48 -7.42 -15.87
C HIS A 198 6.11 -6.99 -17.21
N HIS A 199 7.44 -6.81 -17.27
CA HIS A 199 8.14 -6.28 -18.44
C HIS A 199 7.61 -4.90 -18.88
N ASP A 200 7.14 -4.11 -17.92
CA ASP A 200 6.61 -2.77 -18.10
C ASP A 200 7.48 -1.73 -17.36
N THR A 201 7.26 -0.44 -17.60
CA THR A 201 7.96 0.67 -16.95
C THR A 201 6.98 1.68 -16.34
N PHE A 202 7.36 2.26 -15.21
CA PHE A 202 6.61 3.35 -14.58
C PHE A 202 7.40 4.65 -14.68
N ASP A 203 7.03 5.49 -15.65
CA ASP A 203 7.80 6.67 -16.07
C ASP A 203 7.16 8.02 -15.69
N ASP A 204 6.26 8.04 -14.72
CA ASP A 204 5.63 9.28 -14.22
C ASP A 204 6.05 9.63 -12.77
N PRO A 205 7.19 10.33 -12.58
CA PRO A 205 7.63 10.76 -11.26
C PRO A 205 6.66 11.68 -10.51
N SER A 206 5.72 12.34 -11.19
CA SER A 206 4.76 13.22 -10.53
C SER A 206 3.81 12.47 -9.58
N LYS A 207 3.68 11.16 -9.75
CA LYS A 207 2.76 10.31 -8.97
C LYS A 207 3.32 9.86 -7.62
N TYR A 208 4.64 9.88 -7.46
CA TYR A 208 5.30 9.39 -6.24
C TYR A 208 6.35 10.34 -5.68
N LYS A 209 6.60 11.49 -6.30
CA LYS A 209 7.47 12.53 -5.73
C LYS A 209 6.60 13.52 -4.98
N ASP A 210 6.78 13.59 -3.67
CA ASP A 210 6.12 14.63 -2.90
C ASP A 210 6.88 15.95 -3.07
N ALA A 211 6.23 16.93 -3.70
CA ALA A 211 6.74 18.29 -3.80
C ALA A 211 6.52 19.08 -2.49
N ASN A 212 5.80 18.52 -1.50
CA ASN A 212 5.16 19.31 -0.44
C ASN A 212 6.09 19.95 0.58
N ALA A 213 7.26 19.39 0.91
CA ALA A 213 8.12 20.01 1.91
C ALA A 213 8.84 21.26 1.35
N GLU A 214 9.39 21.15 0.15
CA GLU A 214 10.11 22.24 -0.51
C GLU A 214 9.16 23.26 -1.15
N THR A 215 8.00 22.85 -1.67
CA THR A 215 7.02 23.77 -2.27
C THR A 215 6.34 24.63 -1.21
N LYS A 216 6.01 24.06 -0.04
CA LYS A 216 5.51 24.86 1.10
C LYS A 216 6.57 25.86 1.57
N ASN A 217 7.79 25.40 1.84
CA ASN A 217 8.88 26.27 2.25
C ASN A 217 9.24 27.32 1.19
N SER A 218 9.21 26.98 -0.09
CA SER A 218 9.45 27.93 -1.19
C SER A 218 8.34 28.96 -1.30
N ILE A 219 7.08 28.60 -1.08
CA ILE A 219 5.96 29.56 -1.03
C ILE A 219 6.13 30.49 0.19
N TYR A 220 6.44 29.96 1.37
CA TYR A 220 6.69 30.78 2.57
C TYR A 220 7.92 31.69 2.40
N ASP A 221 9.04 31.17 1.89
CA ASP A 221 10.27 31.93 1.66
C ASP A 221 10.06 33.01 0.58
N PHE A 222 9.28 32.70 -0.47
CA PHE A 222 8.89 33.68 -1.49
C PHE A 222 8.01 34.79 -0.91
N LEU A 223 6.98 34.46 -0.12
CA LEU A 223 6.10 35.44 0.54
C LEU A 223 6.82 36.27 1.60
N ARG A 224 7.82 35.71 2.27
CA ARG A 224 8.68 36.43 3.22
C ARG A 224 9.56 37.44 2.52
N CYS A 225 10.16 37.06 1.39
CA CYS A 225 11.05 37.90 0.60
C CYS A 225 10.33 38.88 -0.35
N SER A 226 9.02 38.70 -0.59
CA SER A 226 8.24 39.58 -1.46
C SER A 226 7.67 40.79 -0.70
N MET A 227 7.50 41.91 -1.43
CA MET A 227 6.75 43.06 -0.94
C MET A 227 5.26 42.98 -1.31
N ARG A 228 4.97 42.47 -2.51
CA ARG A 228 3.61 42.27 -3.07
C ARG A 228 3.63 40.99 -3.92
N THR A 229 2.56 40.21 -3.83
CA THR A 229 2.46 38.91 -4.51
C THR A 229 1.08 38.75 -5.15
N VAL A 230 1.07 38.25 -6.39
CA VAL A 230 -0.13 37.82 -7.11
C VAL A 230 -0.05 36.31 -7.31
N ILE A 231 -1.11 35.59 -6.98
CA ILE A 231 -1.18 34.13 -7.09
C ILE A 231 -2.07 33.78 -8.28
N ALA A 232 -1.49 33.17 -9.31
CA ALA A 232 -2.24 32.60 -10.42
C ALA A 232 -2.44 31.09 -10.20
N VAL A 233 -3.69 30.62 -10.28
CA VAL A 233 -4.08 29.24 -10.02
C VAL A 233 -4.70 28.65 -11.27
N ASP A 234 -4.02 27.67 -11.87
CA ASP A 234 -4.61 26.82 -12.89
C ASP A 234 -5.55 25.83 -12.20
N CYS A 235 -6.85 26.04 -12.36
CA CYS A 235 -7.88 25.28 -11.65
C CYS A 235 -8.06 23.86 -12.20
N GLU A 236 -7.56 23.57 -13.40
CA GLU A 236 -7.67 22.25 -14.01
C GLU A 236 -6.54 21.32 -13.56
N ASN A 237 -5.35 21.87 -13.34
CA ASN A 237 -4.15 21.10 -13.02
C ASN A 237 -3.69 21.24 -11.56
N SER A 238 -4.33 22.10 -10.77
CA SER A 238 -3.94 22.35 -9.37
C SER A 238 -5.03 21.95 -8.37
N ASP A 239 -4.62 21.34 -7.26
CA ASP A 239 -5.51 21.05 -6.14
C ASP A 239 -5.75 22.33 -5.31
N VAL A 240 -6.89 22.97 -5.57
CA VAL A 240 -7.30 24.23 -4.92
C VAL A 240 -7.43 24.07 -3.40
N TYR A 241 -7.79 22.88 -2.91
CA TYR A 241 -7.92 22.62 -1.47
C TYR A 241 -6.54 22.53 -0.79
N LYS A 242 -5.55 21.92 -1.45
CA LYS A 242 -4.16 21.90 -0.96
C LYS A 242 -3.53 23.30 -0.96
N LEU A 243 -3.83 24.12 -1.96
CA LEU A 243 -3.41 25.52 -1.99
C LEU A 243 -4.04 26.29 -0.83
N TYR A 244 -5.35 26.16 -0.64
CA TYR A 244 -6.07 26.80 0.47
C TYR A 244 -5.51 26.37 1.83
N ALA A 245 -5.28 25.08 2.04
CA ALA A 245 -4.69 24.55 3.27
C ALA A 245 -3.28 25.10 3.52
N THR A 246 -2.50 25.37 2.47
CA THR A 246 -1.18 26.00 2.57
C THR A 246 -1.28 27.47 2.95
N LEU A 247 -2.20 28.22 2.33
CA LEU A 247 -2.41 29.64 2.62
C LEU A 247 -2.99 29.89 4.02
N LYS A 248 -3.83 28.97 4.52
CA LYS A 248 -4.45 29.09 5.85
C LYS A 248 -3.42 29.12 7.00
N ASN A 249 -2.22 28.59 6.77
CA ASN A 249 -1.16 28.56 7.77
C ASN A 249 -0.22 29.78 7.73
N LEU A 250 -0.48 30.75 6.84
CA LEU A 250 0.24 32.03 6.78
C LEU A 250 -0.17 32.94 7.94
N ASN A 251 0.77 33.74 8.45
CA ASN A 251 0.45 34.78 9.42
C ASN A 251 -0.19 36.01 8.74
N GLN A 252 -0.76 36.94 9.54
CA GLN A 252 -1.45 38.12 9.01
C GLN A 252 -0.56 39.01 8.14
N ASP A 253 0.73 39.13 8.47
CA ASP A 253 1.69 39.93 7.70
C ASP A 253 1.95 39.31 6.33
N GLU A 254 2.13 37.99 6.25
CA GLU A 254 2.34 37.26 5.00
C GLU A 254 1.08 37.26 4.11
N LEU A 255 -0.12 37.16 4.71
CA LEU A 255 -1.40 37.27 3.99
C LEU A 255 -1.62 38.67 3.41
N SER A 256 -1.22 39.73 4.12
CA SER A 256 -1.41 41.12 3.69
C SER A 256 -0.62 41.49 2.43
N LYS A 257 0.40 40.70 2.08
CA LYS A 257 1.22 40.87 0.87
C LYS A 257 0.57 40.28 -0.39
N ILE A 258 -0.46 39.45 -0.25
CA ILE A 258 -1.16 38.84 -1.38
C ILE A 258 -2.22 39.83 -1.87
N GLU A 259 -1.97 40.48 -3.00
CA GLU A 259 -2.88 41.51 -3.53
C GLU A 259 -4.05 40.92 -4.33
N LYS A 260 -3.82 39.79 -5.01
CA LYS A 260 -4.81 39.24 -5.94
C LYS A 260 -4.64 37.75 -6.18
N PHE A 261 -5.78 37.07 -6.31
CA PHE A 261 -5.89 35.72 -6.86
C PHE A 261 -6.41 35.80 -8.30
N ILE A 262 -5.73 35.11 -9.21
CA ILE A 262 -6.15 34.97 -10.61
C ILE A 262 -6.41 33.49 -10.86
N TYR A 263 -7.66 33.15 -11.18
CA TYR A 263 -8.02 31.80 -11.59
C TYR A 263 -7.88 31.70 -13.11
N MET A 264 -7.02 30.80 -13.60
CA MET A 264 -6.93 30.47 -15.01
C MET A 264 -7.65 29.15 -15.26
N THR A 265 -8.67 29.21 -16.13
CA THR A 265 -9.30 28.06 -16.77
C THR A 265 -8.76 28.01 -18.19
N ILE A 266 -8.35 26.84 -18.67
CA ILE A 266 -7.87 26.68 -20.05
C ILE A 266 -9.10 26.75 -20.96
N ILE A 267 -9.43 27.94 -21.44
CA ILE A 267 -10.14 28.05 -22.71
C ILE A 267 -9.05 28.10 -23.78
N ILE A 268 -8.78 26.95 -24.42
CA ILE A 268 -8.17 26.96 -25.76
C ILE A 268 -9.17 27.65 -26.68
N GLN A 269 -9.08 28.98 -26.79
CA GLN A 269 -9.58 29.69 -27.95
C GLN A 269 -8.37 30.14 -28.75
N LEU A 270 -8.19 29.43 -29.87
CA LEU A 270 -7.47 29.85 -31.06
C LEU A 270 -7.51 31.37 -31.22
N TRP A 271 -6.39 32.04 -31.00
CA TRP A 271 -6.11 33.31 -31.69
C TRP A 271 -5.32 32.99 -32.95
N ALA A 272 -6.05 32.44 -33.92
CA ALA A 272 -5.73 32.60 -35.32
C ALA A 272 -6.61 33.75 -35.85
N GLY A 273 -5.99 34.85 -36.25
CA GLY A 273 -6.55 35.77 -37.26
C GLY A 273 -7.02 37.14 -36.78
N GLY A 274 -6.36 38.18 -37.30
CA GLY A 274 -7.02 39.37 -37.85
C GLY A 274 -6.96 40.64 -37.02
N GLY A 275 -6.10 41.58 -37.44
CA GLY A 275 -6.02 42.96 -36.96
C GLY A 275 -4.66 43.58 -37.20
#